data_AF-A0A8J2HGR3-F1
#
_entry.id   AF-A0A8J2HGR3-F1
#
_cell.length_a   1.000
_cell.length_b   1.000
_cell.length_c   1.000
_cell.angle_alpha   90.00
_cell.angle_beta   90.00
_cell.angle_gamma   90.00
#
_symmetry.space_group_name_H-M   'P 1'
#
loop_
_entity.id
_entity.type
_entity.pdbx_description
1 polymer ?
#
loop_
_entity_poly.entity_id
_entity_poly.type
_entity_poly.pdbx_seq_one_letter_code
_entity_poly.pdbx_strand_id
1 'polypeptide(L)'
;VTVIMIFIALKNHDISSVIRDAAGTILYFFSQIFIYCYAGEKLNSAMQESCFSVYSCYWYNFPMKNCKDIKYIMLRTSQEFHLTAGKFYRMNLENFTSVVKTLVSFF
;
A
#
# COMPACT_ATOMS: atom_id res chain seq x y z
N VAL A 1 -14.47 10.62 15.16
CA VAL A 1 -14.74 12.07 15.00
C VAL A 1 -15.45 12.36 13.68
N THR A 2 -14.90 11.99 12.51
CA THR A 2 -15.55 12.18 11.19
C THR A 2 -16.90 11.48 11.04
N VAL A 3 -17.02 10.22 11.47
CA VAL A 3 -18.28 9.45 11.45
C VAL A 3 -19.37 10.10 12.32
N ILE A 4 -18.98 10.73 13.43
CA ILE A 4 -19.90 11.42 14.35
C ILE A 4 -20.42 12.72 13.71
N MET A 5 -19.55 13.47 13.02
CA MET A 5 -19.93 14.69 12.30
C MET A 5 -20.92 14.39 11.16
N ILE A 6 -20.73 13.28 10.43
CA ILE A 6 -21.68 12.81 9.40
C ILE A 6 -23.06 12.52 10.02
N PHE A 7 -23.10 11.86 11.18
CA PHE A 7 -24.36 11.56 11.87
C PHE A 7 -25.09 12.83 12.36
N ILE A 8 -24.34 13.84 12.82
CA ILE A 8 -24.88 15.15 13.22
C ILE A 8 -25.40 15.92 12.00
N ALA A 9 -24.67 15.90 10.88
CA ALA A 9 -25.09 16.55 9.64
C ALA A 9 -26.36 15.92 9.04
N LEU A 10 -26.47 14.58 9.08
CA LEU A 10 -27.70 13.86 8.69
C LEU A 10 -28.91 14.23 9.57
N LYS A 11 -28.67 14.50 10.86
CA LYS A 11 -29.73 14.88 11.81
C LYS A 11 -30.24 16.32 11.58
N ASN A 12 -29.41 17.21 11.04
CA ASN A 12 -29.74 18.62 10.86
C ASN A 12 -30.53 18.96 9.58
N HIS A 13 -30.83 18.00 8.69
CA HIS A 13 -31.55 18.20 7.42
C HIS A 13 -30.96 19.25 6.45
N ASP A 14 -29.82 19.88 6.78
CA ASP A 14 -29.11 20.83 5.92
C ASP A 14 -28.19 20.10 4.94
N ILE A 15 -28.70 19.90 3.72
CA ILE A 15 -28.05 19.15 2.63
C ILE A 15 -26.67 19.73 2.26
N SER A 16 -26.50 21.05 2.32
CA SER A 16 -25.24 21.73 1.98
C SER A 16 -24.10 21.39 2.95
N SER A 17 -24.41 21.25 4.23
CA SER A 17 -23.43 20.89 5.26
C SER A 17 -22.99 19.43 5.14
N VAL A 18 -23.93 18.54 4.83
CA VAL A 18 -23.69 17.10 4.59
C VAL A 18 -22.76 16.89 3.39
N ILE A 19 -23.00 17.59 2.28
CA ILE A 19 -22.18 17.44 1.06
C ILE A 19 -20.72 17.84 1.34
N ARG A 20 -20.50 18.95 2.04
CA ARG A 20 -19.16 19.44 2.35
C ARG A 20 -18.39 18.44 3.23
N ASP A 21 -19.03 17.91 4.27
CA ASP A 21 -18.40 16.99 5.20
C ASP A 21 -18.15 15.60 4.58
N ALA A 22 -19.07 15.13 3.74
CA ALA A 22 -18.90 13.90 2.97
C ALA A 22 -17.74 14.00 1.96
N ALA A 23 -17.67 15.10 1.21
CA ALA A 23 -16.58 15.35 0.26
C ALA A 23 -15.20 15.39 0.98
N GLY A 24 -15.12 16.07 2.13
CA GLY A 24 -13.89 16.10 2.94
C GLY A 24 -13.48 14.72 3.44
N THR A 25 -14.45 13.90 3.85
CA THR A 25 -14.18 12.54 4.34
C THR A 25 -13.68 11.62 3.22
N ILE A 26 -14.28 11.70 2.03
CA ILE A 26 -13.83 10.94 0.85
C ILE A 26 -12.38 11.29 0.50
N LEU A 27 -12.07 12.59 0.41
CA LEU A 27 -10.72 13.06 0.08
C LEU A 27 -9.67 12.55 1.09
N TYR A 28 -10.01 12.55 2.38
CA TYR A 28 -9.15 12.04 3.45
C TYR A 28 -8.86 10.54 3.31
N PHE A 29 -9.87 9.73 3.01
CA PHE A 29 -9.64 8.29 2.79
C PHE A 29 -8.78 8.02 1.56
N PHE A 30 -9.01 8.76 0.46
CA PHE A 30 -8.19 8.63 -0.74
C PHE A 30 -6.72 8.98 -0.48
N SER A 31 -6.44 10.04 0.27
CA SER A 31 -5.06 10.41 0.61
C SER A 31 -4.40 9.37 1.52
N GLN A 32 -5.14 8.83 2.49
CA GLN A 32 -4.63 7.79 3.38
C GLN A 32 -4.28 6.50 2.60
N ILE A 33 -5.15 6.05 1.70
CA ILE A 33 -4.88 4.89 0.84
C ILE A 33 -3.68 5.17 -0.06
N PHE A 34 -3.59 6.37 -0.64
CA PHE A 34 -2.45 6.77 -1.48
C PHE A 34 -1.12 6.68 -0.73
N ILE A 35 -1.07 7.20 0.51
CA ILE A 35 0.14 7.14 1.36
C ILE A 35 0.54 5.69 1.64
N TYR A 36 -0.42 4.80 1.94
CA TYR A 36 -0.14 3.39 2.17
C TYR A 36 0.38 2.67 0.91
N CYS A 37 -0.23 2.92 -0.26
CA CYS A 37 0.23 2.36 -1.53
C CYS A 37 1.65 2.84 -1.87
N TYR A 38 1.92 4.13 -1.70
CA TYR A 38 3.24 4.72 -1.97
C TYR A 38 4.33 4.15 -1.03
N ALA A 39 4.02 4.04 0.27
CA ALA A 39 4.93 3.44 1.23
C ALA A 39 5.20 1.95 0.92
N GLY A 40 4.17 1.22 0.51
CA GLY A 40 4.29 -0.19 0.13
C GLY A 40 5.15 -0.40 -1.12
N GLU A 41 4.98 0.43 -2.14
CA GLU A 41 5.79 0.37 -3.36
C GLU A 41 7.27 0.69 -3.06
N LYS A 42 7.54 1.75 -2.30
CA LYS A 42 8.92 2.12 -1.93
C LYS A 42 9.61 1.03 -1.12
N LEU A 43 8.89 0.39 -0.20
CA LEU A 43 9.40 -0.74 0.56
C LEU A 43 9.70 -1.94 -0.36
N ASN A 44 8.81 -2.26 -1.29
CA ASN A 44 9.01 -3.36 -2.23
C ASN A 44 10.24 -3.15 -3.12
N SER A 45 10.43 -1.95 -3.66
CA SER A 45 11.61 -1.61 -4.46
C SER A 45 12.90 -1.71 -3.65
N ALA A 46 12.93 -1.21 -2.42
CA ALA A 46 14.09 -1.30 -1.54
C ALA A 46 14.44 -2.77 -1.19
N MET A 47 13.43 -3.63 -1.04
CA MET A 47 13.62 -5.06 -0.82
C MET A 47 14.20 -5.75 -2.06
N GLN A 48 13.70 -5.44 -3.26
CA GLN A 48 14.27 -5.97 -4.51
C GLN A 48 15.74 -5.57 -4.70
N GLU A 49 16.08 -4.30 -4.48
CA GLU A 49 17.46 -3.82 -4.54
C GLU A 49 18.36 -4.52 -3.51
N SER A 50 17.86 -4.70 -2.29
CA SER A 50 18.57 -5.42 -1.23
C SER A 50 18.80 -6.89 -1.62
N CYS A 51 17.80 -7.55 -2.22
CA CYS A 51 17.94 -8.92 -2.70
C CYS A 51 19.00 -9.02 -3.82
N PHE A 52 18.98 -8.08 -4.76
CA PHE A 52 19.96 -8.02 -5.84
C PHE A 52 21.39 -7.82 -5.31
N SER A 53 21.57 -6.93 -4.33
CA SER A 53 22.87 -6.71 -3.68
C SER A 53 23.39 -7.98 -2.99
N VAL A 54 22.52 -8.67 -2.23
CA VAL A 54 22.84 -9.95 -1.59
C VAL A 54 23.14 -11.05 -2.62
N TYR A 55 22.49 -11.01 -3.79
CA TYR A 55 22.79 -11.91 -4.92
C TYR A 55 24.14 -11.64 -5.57
N SER A 56 24.54 -10.38 -5.69
CA SER A 56 25.85 -9.99 -6.20
C SER A 56 26.99 -10.24 -5.22
N CYS A 57 26.72 -10.48 -3.93
CA CYS A 57 27.75 -10.94 -3.00
C CYS A 57 28.26 -12.33 -3.43
N TYR A 58 29.55 -12.61 -3.26
CA TYR A 58 30.17 -13.92 -3.51
C TYR A 58 29.71 -14.98 -2.49
N TRP A 59 28.39 -15.22 -2.39
CA TRP A 59 27.73 -16.11 -1.42
C TRP A 59 28.17 -17.57 -1.53
N TYR A 60 28.69 -17.95 -2.69
CA TYR A 60 29.32 -19.25 -2.97
C TYR A 60 30.69 -19.42 -2.32
N ASN A 61 31.34 -18.35 -1.86
CA ASN A 61 32.65 -18.38 -1.20
C ASN A 61 32.55 -18.35 0.33
N PHE A 62 31.33 -18.31 0.90
CA PHE A 62 31.10 -18.31 2.34
C PHE A 62 31.01 -19.73 2.91
N PRO A 63 31.39 -19.95 4.19
CA PRO A 63 31.18 -21.21 4.88
C PRO A 63 29.71 -21.65 4.83
N MET A 64 29.50 -22.96 4.71
CA MET A 64 28.21 -23.61 4.42
C MET A 64 27.06 -23.22 5.39
N LYS A 65 27.41 -22.80 6.61
CA LYS A 65 26.47 -22.29 7.63
C LYS A 65 25.87 -20.94 7.22
N ASN A 66 26.72 -20.00 6.78
CA ASN A 66 26.32 -18.65 6.36
C ASN A 66 25.60 -18.68 5.00
N CYS A 67 25.96 -19.63 4.13
CA CYS A 67 25.33 -19.83 2.83
C CYS A 67 23.83 -20.18 2.96
N LYS A 68 23.46 -20.97 4.00
CA LYS A 68 22.06 -21.25 4.34
C LYS A 68 21.32 -19.98 4.76
N ASP A 69 21.91 -19.18 5.64
CA ASP A 69 21.28 -17.95 6.15
C ASP A 69 21.05 -16.93 5.04
N ILE A 70 22.02 -16.75 4.14
CA ILE A 70 21.90 -15.89 2.94
C ILE A 70 20.76 -16.38 2.04
N LYS A 71 20.66 -17.69 1.82
CA LYS A 71 19.58 -18.29 1.02
C LYS A 71 18.20 -18.07 1.64
N TYR A 72 18.08 -18.15 2.97
CA TYR A 72 16.85 -17.83 3.69
C TYR A 72 16.48 -16.34 3.57
N ILE A 73 17.47 -15.45 3.67
CA ILE A 73 17.27 -14.01 3.51
C ILE A 73 16.80 -13.72 2.07
N MET A 74 17.48 -14.24 1.04
CA MET A 74 17.03 -14.14 -0.35
C MET A 74 15.62 -14.65 -0.56
N LEU A 75 15.28 -15.83 -0.03
CA LEU A 75 13.94 -16.39 -0.18
C LEU A 75 12.88 -15.47 0.44
N ARG A 76 13.18 -14.89 1.61
CA ARG A 76 12.27 -13.99 2.31
C ARG A 76 12.15 -12.62 1.63
N THR A 77 13.22 -12.11 1.04
CA THR A 77 13.26 -10.80 0.37
C THR A 77 12.70 -10.87 -1.06
N SER A 78 12.87 -12.01 -1.74
CA SER A 78 12.23 -12.30 -3.03
C SER A 78 10.75 -12.67 -2.89
N GLN A 79 10.30 -12.99 -1.68
CA GLN A 79 8.88 -13.10 -1.40
C GLN A 79 8.33 -11.67 -1.41
N GLU A 80 7.75 -11.30 -2.55
CA GLU A 80 7.24 -9.96 -2.84
C GLU A 80 6.44 -9.45 -1.63
N PHE A 81 6.98 -8.46 -0.92
CA PHE A 81 6.31 -7.80 0.20
C PHE A 81 5.22 -6.89 -0.37
N HIS A 82 4.22 -7.50 -1.00
CA HIS A 82 3.02 -6.82 -1.42
C HIS A 82 2.21 -6.55 -0.17
N LEU A 83 2.11 -5.29 0.22
CA LEU A 83 1.09 -4.83 1.17
C LEU A 83 -0.27 -5.22 0.59
N THR A 84 -0.80 -6.35 1.05
CA THR A 84 -2.05 -6.89 0.53
C THR A 84 -3.16 -6.41 1.46
N ALA A 85 -4.11 -5.64 0.95
CA ALA A 85 -5.32 -5.33 1.70
C ALA A 85 -6.10 -6.63 1.91
N GLY A 86 -6.10 -7.15 3.13
CA GLY A 86 -6.88 -8.34 3.52
C GLY A 86 -6.55 -9.63 2.75
N LYS A 87 -5.34 -9.78 2.17
CA LYS A 87 -4.94 -10.89 1.26
C LYS A 87 -5.61 -10.93 -0.13
N PHE A 88 -6.51 -10.01 -0.44
CA PHE A 88 -7.24 -10.02 -1.72
C PHE A 88 -6.80 -8.94 -2.71
N TYR A 89 -6.22 -7.84 -2.23
CA TYR A 89 -5.88 -6.72 -3.10
C TYR A 89 -4.42 -6.29 -2.92
N ARG A 90 -3.60 -6.44 -3.96
CA ARG A 90 -2.23 -5.89 -3.96
C ARG A 90 -2.33 -4.36 -3.93
N MET A 91 -1.96 -3.74 -2.81
CA MET A 91 -1.84 -2.29 -2.72
C MET A 91 -0.55 -1.85 -3.43
N ASN A 92 -0.65 -1.72 -4.75
CA ASN A 92 0.33 -1.11 -5.63
C ASN A 92 -0.26 0.21 -6.13
N LEU A 93 0.57 1.26 -6.28
CA LEU A 93 0.21 2.53 -6.88
C LEU A 93 -0.42 2.38 -8.28
N GLU A 94 0.05 1.41 -9.06
CA GLU A 94 -0.47 1.06 -10.38
C GLU A 94 -1.91 0.53 -10.30
N ASN A 95 -2.19 -0.37 -9.34
CA ASN A 95 -3.53 -0.90 -9.07
C ASN A 95 -4.47 0.20 -8.55
N PHE A 96 -3.98 1.07 -7.65
CA PHE A 96 -4.72 2.24 -7.17
C PHE A 96 -5.08 3.17 -8.33
N THR A 97 -4.13 3.47 -9.21
CA THR A 97 -4.34 4.32 -10.38
C THR A 97 -5.34 3.68 -11.35
N SER A 98 -5.26 2.37 -11.55
CA SER A 98 -6.22 1.62 -12.37
C SER A 98 -7.64 1.72 -11.79
N VAL A 99 -7.80 1.51 -10.48
CA VAL A 99 -9.11 1.67 -9.82
C VAL A 99 -9.63 3.09 -9.91
N VAL A 100 -8.78 4.10 -9.69
CA VAL A 100 -9.18 5.51 -9.85
C VAL A 100 -9.62 5.80 -11.27
N LYS A 101 -8.87 5.34 -12.28
CA LYS A 101 -9.25 5.48 -13.70
C LYS A 101 -10.59 4.81 -13.99
N THR A 102 -10.79 3.60 -13.50
CA THR A 102 -12.05 2.86 -13.66
C THR A 102 -13.21 3.60 -12.98
N LEU A 103 -13.03 4.10 -11.75
CA LEU A 103 -14.04 4.90 -11.05
C LEU A 103 -14.39 6.16 -11.84
N VAL A 104 -13.39 6.94 -12.28
CA VAL A 104 -13.61 8.14 -13.11
C VAL A 104 -14.28 7.80 -14.43
N SER A 105 -13.99 6.64 -15.02
CA SER A 105 -14.62 6.20 -16.26
C SER A 105 -16.05 5.68 -16.07
N PHE A 106 -16.44 5.33 -14.83
CA PHE A 106 -17.79 4.92 -14.46
C PHE A 106 -18.70 6.12 -14.12
N PHE A 107 -18.13 7.25 -13.70
CA PHE A 107 -18.84 8.49 -13.43
C PHE A 107 -18.90 9.39 -14.67
#